data_AF-A0A7C5K1G4-F1
#
_entry.id   AF-A0A7C5K1G4-F1
#
_cell.length_a   1.000
_cell.length_b   1.000
_cell.length_c   1.000
_cell.angle_alpha   90.00
_cell.angle_beta   90.00
_cell.angle_gamma   90.00
#
_symmetry.space_group_name_H-M   'P 1'
#
loop_
_entity.id
_entity.type
_entity.pdbx_description
1 polymer ?
#
loop_
_entity_poly.entity_id
_entity_poly.type
_entity_poly.pdbx_seq_one_letter_code
_entity_poly.pdbx_strand_id
1 'polypeptide(L)'
;MEKSELVKTSIRLERDLLEEFQDAVEDNYGKLKGGQNEAFKEAILLWLAHKKNKQVLLMNNDRNGRLTVFWDYELRERLNDALSRRRPSISLFRAGIQNRFNYGMITTVLRVLLDRYGLPDEANIKDLEANEVIEKLSGPTDEWEKKLWRTQDDYENEVGICALWRSHKMGTVIRPESISVHRVNFARF
;
A
#
# COMPACT_ATOMS: atom_id res chain seq x y z
N MET A 1 -0.67 -4.11 23.95
CA MET A 1 -1.87 -3.77 23.15
C MET A 1 -3.08 -4.20 23.96
N GLU A 2 -3.88 -3.25 24.43
CA GLU A 2 -5.21 -3.58 24.97
C GLU A 2 -6.04 -4.25 23.86
N LYS A 3 -6.78 -5.31 24.21
CA LYS A 3 -7.72 -5.96 23.28
C LYS A 3 -8.74 -4.90 22.88
N SER A 4 -8.86 -4.61 21.59
CA SER A 4 -9.91 -3.71 21.10
C SER A 4 -11.28 -4.32 21.44
N GLU A 5 -12.08 -3.60 22.19
CA GLU A 5 -13.44 -4.02 22.52
C GLU A 5 -14.33 -3.91 21.26
N LEU A 6 -15.00 -5.01 20.91
CA LEU A 6 -15.96 -5.02 19.80
C LEU A 6 -17.32 -4.53 20.29
N VAL A 7 -17.73 -3.36 19.80
CA VAL A 7 -19.04 -2.76 20.12
C VAL A 7 -20.03 -3.04 19.00
N LYS A 8 -21.22 -3.53 19.34
CA LYS A 8 -22.32 -3.69 18.39
C LYS A 8 -23.09 -2.39 18.24
N THR A 9 -23.45 -2.06 17.00
CA THR A 9 -24.31 -0.90 16.67
C THR A 9 -25.37 -1.30 15.65
N SER A 10 -26.41 -0.49 15.50
CA SER A 10 -27.50 -0.69 14.53
C SER A 10 -27.67 0.58 13.70
N ILE A 11 -27.88 0.42 12.39
CA ILE A 11 -27.97 1.52 11.42
C ILE A 11 -29.23 1.31 10.59
N ARG A 12 -29.91 2.41 10.26
CA ARG A 12 -31.04 2.41 9.33
C ARG A 12 -30.54 2.82 7.96
N LEU A 13 -30.83 2.01 6.95
CA LEU A 13 -30.48 2.26 5.55
C LEU A 13 -31.75 2.15 4.70
N GLU A 14 -31.76 2.85 3.58
CA GLU A 14 -32.73 2.60 2.51
C GLU A 14 -32.55 1.18 1.98
N ARG A 15 -33.67 0.55 1.58
CA ARG A 15 -33.66 -0.85 1.16
C ARG A 15 -32.75 -1.07 -0.05
N ASP A 16 -32.91 -0.26 -1.08
CA ASP A 16 -32.18 -0.40 -2.33
C ASP A 16 -30.67 -0.23 -2.11
N LEU A 17 -30.28 0.73 -1.25
CA LEU A 17 -28.88 0.92 -0.83
C LEU A 17 -28.32 -0.29 -0.07
N LEU A 18 -29.12 -0.92 0.79
CA LEU A 18 -28.71 -2.12 1.51
C LEU A 18 -28.52 -3.30 0.54
N GLU A 19 -29.41 -3.46 -0.43
CA GLU A 19 -29.33 -4.51 -1.45
C GLU A 19 -28.07 -4.32 -2.32
N GLU A 20 -27.81 -3.12 -2.85
CA GLU A 20 -26.58 -2.82 -3.61
C GLU A 20 -25.30 -3.05 -2.78
N PHE A 21 -25.30 -2.65 -1.51
CA PHE A 21 -24.16 -2.91 -0.61
C PHE A 21 -23.95 -4.41 -0.40
N GLN A 22 -25.02 -5.19 -0.25
CA GLN A 22 -24.95 -6.63 -0.04
C GLN A 22 -24.41 -7.36 -1.27
N ASP A 23 -24.89 -7.00 -2.45
CA ASP A 23 -24.40 -7.55 -3.72
C ASP A 23 -22.89 -7.29 -3.89
N ALA A 24 -22.46 -6.03 -3.66
CA ALA A 24 -21.04 -5.68 -3.72
C ALA A 24 -20.19 -6.42 -2.67
N VAL A 25 -20.75 -6.73 -1.50
CA VAL A 25 -20.07 -7.53 -0.48
C VAL A 25 -19.94 -8.98 -0.93
N GLU A 26 -20.99 -9.59 -1.50
CA GLU A 26 -20.91 -10.95 -2.01
C GLU A 26 -19.89 -11.08 -3.14
N ASP A 27 -19.86 -10.12 -4.07
CA ASP A 27 -18.89 -10.09 -5.16
C ASP A 27 -17.44 -10.03 -4.64
N ASN A 28 -17.18 -9.23 -3.60
CA ASN A 28 -15.83 -9.02 -3.08
C ASN A 28 -15.36 -10.05 -2.03
N TYR A 29 -16.29 -10.58 -1.23
CA TYR A 29 -15.99 -11.46 -0.09
C TYR A 29 -16.48 -12.90 -0.28
N GLY A 30 -17.33 -13.16 -1.28
CA GLY A 30 -17.97 -14.45 -1.54
C GLY A 30 -19.03 -14.86 -0.50
N LYS A 31 -19.34 -13.97 0.45
CA LYS A 31 -20.34 -14.20 1.52
C LYS A 31 -20.73 -12.90 2.22
N LEU A 32 -21.99 -12.82 2.66
CA LEU A 32 -22.48 -11.71 3.49
C LEU A 32 -21.97 -11.79 4.94
N LYS A 33 -22.13 -12.94 5.59
CA LYS A 33 -21.79 -13.08 7.02
C LYS A 33 -20.30 -12.89 7.24
N GLY A 34 -19.95 -11.86 8.01
CA GLY A 34 -18.57 -11.43 8.23
C GLY A 34 -18.03 -10.49 7.16
N GLY A 35 -18.35 -10.72 5.87
CA GLY A 35 -17.99 -9.80 4.77
C GLY A 35 -18.60 -8.41 4.94
N GLN A 36 -19.86 -8.35 5.35
CA GLN A 36 -20.55 -7.09 5.65
C GLN A 36 -19.85 -6.28 6.75
N ASN A 37 -19.35 -6.95 7.80
CA ASN A 37 -18.67 -6.27 8.89
C ASN A 37 -17.34 -5.66 8.43
N GLU A 38 -16.59 -6.39 7.61
CA GLU A 38 -15.33 -5.87 7.04
C GLU A 38 -15.61 -4.71 6.08
N ALA A 39 -16.55 -4.85 5.13
CA ALA A 39 -16.90 -3.78 4.21
C ALA A 39 -17.44 -2.53 4.94
N PHE A 40 -18.23 -2.73 6.00
CA PHE A 40 -18.73 -1.61 6.81
C PHE A 40 -17.60 -0.93 7.60
N LYS A 41 -16.65 -1.71 8.13
CA LYS A 41 -15.43 -1.17 8.74
C LYS A 41 -14.62 -0.35 7.72
N GLU A 42 -14.39 -0.88 6.52
CA GLU A 42 -13.68 -0.19 5.44
C GLU A 42 -14.36 1.14 5.07
N ALA A 43 -15.69 1.16 4.97
CA ALA A 43 -16.46 2.39 4.73
C ALA A 43 -16.28 3.43 5.85
N ILE A 44 -16.31 3.01 7.12
CA ILE A 44 -16.02 3.91 8.26
C ILE A 44 -14.60 4.48 8.16
N LEU A 45 -13.60 3.64 7.86
CA LEU A 45 -12.21 4.09 7.73
C LEU A 45 -12.06 5.15 6.64
N LEU A 46 -12.65 4.91 5.46
CA LEU A 46 -12.65 5.88 4.37
C LEU A 46 -13.33 7.20 4.77
N TRP A 47 -14.47 7.13 5.48
CA TRP A 47 -15.14 8.32 6.00
C TRP A 47 -14.28 9.10 7.00
N LEU A 48 -13.58 8.41 7.89
CA LEU A 48 -12.67 9.02 8.86
C LEU A 48 -11.43 9.62 8.19
N ALA A 49 -10.92 8.99 7.14
CA ALA A 49 -9.85 9.56 6.31
C ALA A 49 -10.32 10.86 5.65
N HIS A 50 -11.52 10.86 5.06
CA HIS A 50 -12.07 12.03 4.37
C HIS A 50 -12.45 13.18 5.32
N LYS A 51 -13.18 12.91 6.42
CA LYS A 51 -13.73 13.95 7.30
C LYS A 51 -12.82 14.34 8.47
N LYS A 52 -11.92 13.45 8.88
CA LYS A 52 -11.06 13.67 10.06
C LYS A 52 -9.57 13.58 9.73
N ASN A 53 -9.22 13.45 8.45
CA ASN A 53 -7.83 13.31 7.97
C ASN A 53 -7.07 12.22 8.74
N LYS A 54 -7.77 11.13 9.10
CA LYS A 54 -7.13 10.01 9.80
C LYS A 54 -6.22 9.24 8.85
N GLN A 55 -5.19 8.64 9.42
CA GLN A 55 -4.16 7.92 8.68
C GLN A 55 -4.64 6.53 8.29
N VAL A 56 -5.25 6.46 7.10
CA VAL A 56 -5.85 5.26 6.54
C VAL A 56 -5.18 4.96 5.20
N LEU A 57 -4.90 3.69 4.98
CA LEU A 57 -4.23 3.20 3.78
C LEU A 57 -5.16 2.28 2.99
N LEU A 58 -4.99 2.30 1.67
CA LEU A 58 -5.56 1.31 0.77
C LEU A 58 -4.44 0.41 0.27
N MET A 59 -4.68 -0.89 0.28
CA MET A 59 -3.85 -1.87 -0.40
C MET A 59 -4.68 -2.58 -1.45
N ASN A 60 -4.30 -2.44 -2.71
CA ASN A 60 -4.82 -3.22 -3.81
C ASN A 60 -3.98 -4.49 -3.98
N ASN A 61 -4.65 -5.63 -4.14
CA ASN A 61 -4.02 -6.81 -4.71
C ASN A 61 -4.28 -6.80 -6.22
N ASP A 62 -3.29 -6.39 -7.00
CA ASP A 62 -3.46 -6.12 -8.43
C ASP A 62 -3.84 -7.38 -9.24
N ARG A 63 -3.70 -8.58 -8.66
CA ARG A 63 -4.05 -9.83 -9.34
C ARG A 63 -5.54 -10.12 -9.37
N ASN A 64 -6.27 -9.65 -8.37
CA ASN A 64 -7.71 -9.86 -8.25
C ASN A 64 -8.50 -8.56 -8.06
N GLY A 65 -7.83 -7.40 -8.10
CA GLY A 65 -8.45 -6.09 -7.93
C GLY A 65 -9.02 -5.84 -6.53
N ARG A 66 -8.76 -6.73 -5.56
CA ARG A 66 -9.30 -6.57 -4.21
C ARG A 66 -8.58 -5.44 -3.51
N LEU A 67 -9.33 -4.41 -3.17
CA LEU A 67 -8.91 -3.34 -2.28
C LEU A 67 -9.15 -3.76 -0.82
N THR A 68 -8.25 -3.37 0.06
CA THR A 68 -8.39 -3.53 1.50
C THR A 68 -8.04 -2.21 2.16
N VAL A 69 -8.88 -1.75 3.10
CA VAL A 69 -8.70 -0.48 3.80
C VAL A 69 -8.34 -0.73 5.27
N PHE A 70 -7.28 -0.11 5.77
CA PHE A 70 -6.78 -0.34 7.12
C PHE A 70 -6.07 0.89 7.70
N TRP A 71 -5.84 0.91 9.00
CA TRP A 71 -5.08 1.97 9.65
C TRP A 71 -3.59 1.87 9.32
N ASP A 72 -2.87 2.99 9.27
CA ASP A 72 -1.43 3.01 9.00
C ASP A 72 -0.60 2.11 9.95
N TYR A 73 -0.97 2.01 11.22
CA TYR A 73 -0.28 1.15 12.19
C TYR A 73 -0.40 -0.36 11.86
N GLU A 74 -1.38 -0.77 11.04
CA GLU A 74 -1.53 -2.16 10.58
C GLU A 74 -0.61 -2.47 9.37
N LEU A 75 0.04 -1.46 8.77
CA LEU A 75 0.81 -1.59 7.52
C LEU A 75 1.79 -2.74 7.53
N ARG A 76 2.61 -2.86 8.59
CA ARG A 76 3.65 -3.89 8.66
C ARG A 76 3.05 -5.30 8.59
N GLU A 77 1.98 -5.56 9.33
CA GLU A 77 1.32 -6.87 9.37
C GLU A 77 0.63 -7.18 8.04
N ARG A 78 -0.17 -6.23 7.54
CA ARG A 78 -0.93 -6.38 6.28
C ARG A 78 -0.03 -6.60 5.08
N LEU A 79 1.06 -5.84 4.99
CA LEU A 79 2.04 -5.97 3.93
C LEU A 79 2.76 -7.33 3.99
N ASN A 80 3.12 -7.79 5.19
CA ASN A 80 3.73 -9.11 5.37
C ASN A 80 2.80 -10.25 4.96
N ASP A 81 1.50 -10.18 5.28
CA ASP A 81 0.52 -11.16 4.81
C ASP A 81 0.41 -11.13 3.28
N ALA A 82 0.26 -9.94 2.68
CA ALA A 82 0.09 -9.81 1.24
C ALA A 82 1.30 -10.34 0.45
N LEU A 83 2.53 -10.03 0.92
CA LEU A 83 3.77 -10.49 0.31
C LEU A 83 4.07 -11.98 0.55
N SER A 84 3.36 -12.65 1.48
CA SER A 84 3.49 -14.10 1.70
C SER A 84 2.84 -14.94 0.62
N ARG A 85 1.95 -14.34 -0.17
CA ARG A 85 1.19 -15.02 -1.20
C ARG A 85 2.07 -15.38 -2.39
N ARG A 86 1.69 -16.43 -3.12
CA ARG A 86 2.42 -16.87 -4.31
C ARG A 86 2.33 -15.80 -5.41
N ARG A 87 3.48 -15.24 -5.78
CA ARG A 87 3.63 -14.15 -6.79
C ARG A 87 2.84 -12.90 -6.37
N PRO A 88 3.30 -12.17 -5.34
CA PRO A 88 2.59 -10.97 -4.90
C PRO A 88 2.64 -9.88 -5.97
N SER A 89 1.53 -9.17 -6.14
CA SER A 89 1.44 -7.90 -6.85
C SER A 89 0.51 -7.01 -6.03
N ILE A 90 1.06 -5.94 -5.49
CA ILE A 90 0.34 -5.04 -4.62
C ILE A 90 0.62 -3.59 -4.98
N SER A 91 -0.40 -2.76 -4.79
CA SER A 91 -0.29 -1.32 -4.82
C SER A 91 -0.82 -0.74 -3.53
N LEU A 92 -0.10 0.19 -2.92
CA LEU A 92 -0.46 0.89 -1.69
C LEU A 92 -0.70 2.36 -2.00
N PHE A 93 -1.73 2.93 -1.40
CA PHE A 93 -2.12 4.32 -1.52
C PHE A 93 -2.59 4.87 -0.18
N ARG A 94 -2.57 6.19 -0.04
CA ARG A 94 -3.21 6.86 1.10
C ARG A 94 -4.67 7.17 0.81
N ALA A 95 -5.53 6.98 1.81
CA ALA A 95 -6.93 7.38 1.73
C ALA A 95 -7.12 8.82 2.23
N GLY A 96 -8.11 9.52 1.68
CA GLY A 96 -8.53 10.84 2.13
C GLY A 96 -8.04 11.98 1.24
N ILE A 97 -7.91 13.18 1.81
CA ILE A 97 -7.62 14.42 1.07
C ILE A 97 -6.11 14.57 0.80
N GLN A 98 -5.28 14.02 1.67
CA GLN A 98 -3.83 14.07 1.50
C GLN A 98 -3.39 12.92 0.61
N ASN A 99 -2.78 13.25 -0.52
CA ASN A 99 -2.33 12.25 -1.50
C ASN A 99 -0.95 11.69 -1.20
N ARG A 100 -0.21 12.23 -0.23
CA ARG A 100 1.16 11.80 0.12
C ARG A 100 1.19 10.98 1.40
N PHE A 101 2.03 9.96 1.46
CA PHE A 101 2.33 9.20 2.66
C PHE A 101 2.99 10.07 3.73
N ASN A 102 2.75 9.73 4.99
CA ASN A 102 3.48 10.33 6.09
C ASN A 102 4.93 9.85 6.10
N TYR A 103 5.81 10.72 6.62
CA TYR A 103 7.19 10.34 6.87
C TYR A 103 7.28 9.11 7.80
N GLY A 104 8.12 8.15 7.44
CA GLY A 104 8.32 6.87 8.15
C GLY A 104 7.51 5.72 7.56
N MET A 105 6.47 5.98 6.76
CA MET A 105 5.72 4.93 6.08
C MET A 105 6.56 4.24 5.00
N ILE A 106 7.27 5.01 4.20
CA ILE A 106 8.14 4.48 3.14
C ILE A 106 9.24 3.63 3.78
N THR A 107 9.84 4.11 4.88
CA THR A 107 10.77 3.34 5.70
C THR A 107 10.15 2.02 6.18
N THR A 108 8.90 2.02 6.64
CA THR A 108 8.22 0.80 7.07
C THR A 108 8.08 -0.21 5.93
N VAL A 109 7.68 0.25 4.74
CA VAL A 109 7.58 -0.62 3.56
C VAL A 109 8.94 -1.16 3.14
N LEU A 110 9.96 -0.30 3.05
CA LEU A 110 11.33 -0.69 2.73
C LEU A 110 11.86 -1.75 3.70
N ARG A 111 11.64 -1.56 5.02
CA ARG A 111 12.04 -2.54 6.03
C ARG A 111 11.35 -3.89 5.82
N VAL A 112 10.05 -3.91 5.53
CA VAL A 112 9.34 -5.18 5.25
C VAL A 112 9.90 -5.87 4.00
N LEU A 113 10.23 -5.12 2.95
CA LEU A 113 10.83 -5.68 1.74
C LEU A 113 12.24 -6.22 2.01
N LEU A 114 13.07 -5.50 2.76
CA LEU A 114 14.41 -5.94 3.13
C LEU A 114 14.41 -7.15 4.07
N ASP A 115 13.55 -7.14 5.11
CA ASP A 115 13.37 -8.26 6.04
C ASP A 115 13.02 -9.55 5.26
N ARG A 116 12.28 -9.41 4.15
CA ARG A 116 11.78 -10.53 3.36
C ARG A 116 12.72 -11.00 2.25
N TYR A 117 13.35 -10.08 1.53
CA TYR A 117 14.09 -10.37 0.29
C TYR A 117 15.58 -10.08 0.40
N GLY A 118 16.06 -9.56 1.54
CA GLY A 118 17.43 -9.09 1.72
C GLY A 118 17.69 -7.76 1.04
N LEU A 119 18.96 -7.41 0.85
CA LEU A 119 19.34 -6.21 0.08
C LEU A 119 18.98 -6.40 -1.41
N PRO A 120 18.44 -5.37 -2.08
CA PRO A 120 18.19 -5.42 -3.52
C PRO A 120 19.51 -5.43 -4.30
N ASP A 121 19.50 -6.06 -5.47
CA ASP A 121 20.62 -6.03 -6.42
C ASP A 121 20.81 -4.62 -7.00
N GLU A 122 19.71 -3.88 -7.16
CA GLU A 122 19.71 -2.50 -7.63
C GLU A 122 18.70 -1.69 -6.81
N ALA A 123 19.12 -0.51 -6.35
CA ALA A 123 18.23 0.48 -5.73
C ALA A 123 18.65 1.87 -6.17
N ASN A 124 17.72 2.65 -6.73
CA ASN A 124 17.98 3.96 -7.28
C ASN A 124 16.80 4.90 -7.04
N ILE A 125 17.05 6.19 -6.88
CA ILE A 125 16.06 7.22 -7.16
C ILE A 125 16.12 7.48 -8.67
N LYS A 126 14.95 7.41 -9.32
CA LYS A 126 14.81 7.64 -10.75
C LYS A 126 13.84 8.77 -11.02
N ASP A 127 14.11 9.51 -12.09
CA ASP A 127 13.08 10.22 -12.84
C ASP A 127 12.23 9.16 -13.54
N LEU A 128 10.94 9.14 -13.24
CA LEU A 128 10.03 8.10 -13.73
C LEU A 128 9.50 8.39 -15.14
N GLU A 129 9.56 9.64 -15.60
CA GLU A 129 9.16 10.03 -16.96
C GLU A 129 10.29 9.79 -17.95
N ALA A 130 11.49 10.28 -17.63
CA ALA A 130 12.69 10.08 -18.45
C ALA A 130 13.29 8.67 -18.29
N ASN A 131 12.91 7.93 -17.24
CA ASN A 131 13.50 6.66 -16.83
C ASN A 131 15.02 6.77 -16.60
N GLU A 132 15.47 7.91 -16.09
CA GLU A 132 16.87 8.20 -15.80
C GLU A 132 17.20 7.99 -14.33
N VAL A 133 18.41 7.50 -14.04
CA VAL A 133 18.89 7.34 -12.66
C VAL A 133 19.42 8.68 -12.17
N ILE A 134 18.75 9.25 -11.18
CA ILE A 134 19.19 10.48 -10.51
C ILE A 134 20.24 10.15 -9.45
N GLU A 135 19.97 9.16 -8.61
CA GLU A 135 20.87 8.78 -7.52
C GLU A 135 20.85 7.26 -7.29
N LYS A 136 22.03 6.65 -7.11
CA LYS A 136 22.14 5.27 -6.64
C LYS A 136 21.98 5.22 -5.12
N LEU A 137 21.10 4.36 -4.63
CA LEU A 137 20.85 4.20 -3.21
C LEU A 137 21.73 3.10 -2.62
N SER A 138 22.35 3.43 -1.48
CA SER A 138 23.14 2.52 -0.67
C SER A 138 23.01 2.93 0.81
N GLY A 139 23.36 2.02 1.73
CA GLY A 139 23.30 2.28 3.16
C GLY A 139 21.92 2.08 3.80
N PRO A 140 21.66 2.68 4.98
CA PRO A 140 20.44 2.46 5.76
C PRO A 140 19.15 2.93 5.06
N THR A 141 18.05 2.20 5.24
CA THR A 141 16.73 2.51 4.63
C THR A 141 16.18 3.87 5.01
N ASP A 142 16.43 4.31 6.24
CA ASP A 142 15.88 5.55 6.76
C ASP A 142 16.45 6.77 6.01
N GLU A 143 17.64 6.62 5.41
CA GLU A 143 18.24 7.63 4.53
C GLU A 143 17.61 7.62 3.14
N TRP A 144 17.06 6.49 2.68
CA TRP A 144 16.45 6.40 1.34
C TRP A 144 15.16 7.21 1.29
N GLU A 145 14.34 7.12 2.33
CA GLU A 145 13.13 7.95 2.44
C GLU A 145 13.49 9.44 2.48
N LYS A 146 14.48 9.85 3.27
CA LYS A 146 14.94 11.26 3.30
C LYS A 146 15.41 11.74 1.94
N LYS A 147 16.18 10.92 1.23
CA LYS A 147 16.68 11.25 -0.10
C LYS A 147 15.54 11.41 -1.09
N LEU A 148 14.57 10.49 -1.10
CA LEU A 148 13.38 10.60 -1.96
C LEU A 148 12.62 11.90 -1.71
N TRP A 149 12.35 12.25 -0.45
CA TRP A 149 11.66 13.51 -0.13
C TRP A 149 12.42 14.73 -0.60
N ARG A 150 13.74 14.80 -0.33
CA ARG A 150 14.59 15.91 -0.80
C ARG A 150 14.60 16.01 -2.31
N THR A 151 14.82 14.91 -3.01
CA THR A 151 14.82 14.90 -4.48
C THR A 151 13.46 15.34 -5.01
N GLN A 152 12.34 14.86 -4.45
CA GLN A 152 11.01 15.28 -4.93
C GLN A 152 10.75 16.78 -4.74
N ASP A 153 11.29 17.39 -3.69
CA ASP A 153 11.13 18.83 -3.45
C ASP A 153 12.04 19.67 -4.38
N ASP A 154 13.18 19.12 -4.80
CA ASP A 154 14.18 19.79 -5.66
C ASP A 154 14.01 19.52 -7.17
N TYR A 155 13.16 18.55 -7.55
CA TYR A 155 12.99 18.09 -8.94
C TYR A 155 11.57 18.34 -9.45
N GLU A 156 11.44 18.86 -10.66
CA GLU A 156 10.12 19.17 -11.25
C GLU A 156 9.34 17.92 -11.68
N ASN A 157 10.04 16.87 -12.12
CA ASN A 157 9.43 15.64 -12.61
C ASN A 157 9.06 14.66 -11.49
N GLU A 158 8.22 13.67 -11.81
CA GLU A 158 7.91 12.58 -10.89
C GLU A 158 9.15 11.71 -10.61
N VAL A 159 9.53 11.62 -9.33
CA VAL A 159 10.64 10.77 -8.89
C VAL A 159 10.18 9.62 -8.01
N GLY A 160 10.91 8.52 -8.04
CA GLY A 160 10.61 7.37 -7.19
C GLY A 160 11.82 6.50 -6.89
N ILE A 161 11.77 5.85 -5.73
CA ILE A 161 12.71 4.78 -5.42
C ILE A 161 12.32 3.54 -6.22
N CYS A 162 13.21 3.09 -7.09
CA CYS A 162 13.11 1.83 -7.81
C CYS A 162 14.10 0.83 -7.22
N ALA A 163 13.61 -0.28 -6.67
CA ALA A 163 14.47 -1.35 -6.16
C ALA A 163 14.11 -2.73 -6.76
N LEU A 164 15.13 -3.55 -6.97
CA LEU A 164 15.04 -4.81 -7.71
C LEU A 164 15.75 -5.94 -6.96
N TRP A 165 15.05 -7.07 -6.78
CA TRP A 165 15.58 -8.32 -6.25
C TRP A 165 15.48 -9.40 -7.33
N ARG A 166 16.54 -9.56 -8.12
CA ARG A 166 16.64 -10.46 -9.28
C ARG A 166 16.42 -11.91 -8.90
N SER A 167 17.03 -12.36 -7.80
CA SER A 167 16.87 -13.72 -7.24
C SER A 167 15.42 -14.06 -6.90
N HIS A 168 14.66 -13.06 -6.45
CA HIS A 168 13.24 -13.19 -6.09
C HIS A 168 12.28 -12.86 -7.23
N LYS A 169 12.79 -12.31 -8.34
CA LYS A 169 11.98 -11.73 -9.43
C LYS A 169 11.01 -10.66 -8.94
N MET A 170 11.46 -9.83 -7.99
CA MET A 170 10.64 -8.80 -7.37
C MET A 170 11.18 -7.42 -7.71
N GLY A 171 10.28 -6.49 -7.95
CA GLY A 171 10.56 -5.08 -8.15
C GLY A 171 9.61 -4.24 -7.33
N THR A 172 10.05 -3.05 -6.95
CA THR A 172 9.21 -2.04 -6.31
C THR A 172 9.47 -0.68 -6.91
N VAL A 173 8.40 0.11 -7.01
CA VAL A 173 8.46 1.55 -7.27
C VAL A 173 7.75 2.23 -6.10
N ILE A 174 8.48 3.05 -5.36
CA ILE A 174 7.99 3.79 -4.20
C ILE A 174 8.04 5.27 -4.53
N ARG A 175 6.87 5.90 -4.49
CA ARG A 175 6.66 7.33 -4.65
C ARG A 175 6.07 7.91 -3.37
N PRO A 176 6.14 9.23 -3.18
CA PRO A 176 5.46 9.91 -2.08
C PRO A 176 3.96 9.58 -1.96
N GLU A 177 3.27 9.34 -3.08
CA GLU A 177 1.81 9.14 -3.14
C GLU A 177 1.36 7.69 -3.36
N SER A 178 2.26 6.84 -3.85
CA SER A 178 1.92 5.45 -4.16
C SER A 178 3.13 4.54 -4.02
N ILE A 179 2.88 3.29 -3.65
CA ILE A 179 3.92 2.25 -3.64
C ILE A 179 3.40 1.06 -4.42
N SER A 180 4.19 0.54 -5.36
CA SER A 180 3.90 -0.71 -6.05
C SER A 180 4.99 -1.73 -5.73
N VAL A 181 4.59 -2.98 -5.53
CA VAL A 181 5.48 -4.13 -5.40
C VAL A 181 4.95 -5.21 -6.31
N HIS A 182 5.73 -5.59 -7.31
CA HIS A 182 5.28 -6.48 -8.37
C HIS A 182 6.38 -7.45 -8.78
N ARG A 183 5.98 -8.46 -9.54
CA ARG A 183 6.92 -9.42 -10.11
C ARG A 183 7.54 -8.85 -11.37
N VAL A 184 8.86 -8.96 -11.49
CA VAL A 184 9.59 -8.56 -12.70
C VAL A 184 9.94 -9.80 -13.51
N ASN A 185 9.62 -9.77 -14.80
CA ASN A 185 10.06 -10.79 -15.73
C ASN A 185 11.39 -10.34 -16.35
N PHE A 186 12.47 -11.02 -16.00
CA PHE A 186 13.71 -10.89 -16.73
C PHE A 186 13.65 -11.77 -17.97
N ALA A 187 14.00 -11.21 -19.13
CA ALA A 187 14.28 -12.01 -20.31
C ALA A 187 15.30 -13.09 -19.93
N ARG A 188 15.04 -14.34 -20.32
CA ARG A 188 16.06 -15.39 -20.24
C ARG A 188 17.06 -15.07 -21.35
N PHE A 189 18.25 -14.65 -20.96
CA PHE A 189 19.40 -14.62 -21.86
C PHE A 189 19.89 -16.05 -22.09
#